data_AF-A0A950ARD3-F1
#
_entry.id   AF-A0A950ARD3-F1
#
_cell.length_a   1.000
_cell.length_b   1.000
_cell.length_c   1.000
_cell.angle_alpha   90.00
_cell.angle_beta   90.00
_cell.angle_gamma   90.00
#
_symmetry.space_group_name_H-M   'P 1'
#
loop_
_entity.id
_entity.type
_entity.pdbx_description
1 polymer ?
#
loop_
_entity_poly.entity_id
_entity_poly.type
_entity_poly.pdbx_seq_one_letter_code
_entity_poly.pdbx_strand_id
1 'polypeptide(L)'
;MASGWGRAPWGLLGMLALVAAVEFFWVRDNLGITSDQALSWKYAGRRAERRARGCGVLCFGDSLVKMGVMPRILGRELGCRAFNLALYNGPAPASYFLLRRAVRAGARPSAVVVDFVAGILAEGPRSKARPYDWPDLLSPGEALDLAWSARDADLFARVLVGEVFPSVRRRFEVRGFLMAALEGRDLGHKRHARYLLWNWDTNDGAHLNLPKQAPELADPPGGPPQPGTWRCDPVNEQYLRRFLDLAAAHRIAVYWLLPPLHPTWQASMEYQGE
;
A
#
# COMPACT_ATOMS: atom_id res chain seq x y z
N MET A 1 7.26 -35.54 45.18
CA MET A 1 6.74 -34.71 44.06
C MET A 1 7.27 -33.30 44.22
N ALA A 2 8.47 -33.03 43.70
CA ALA A 2 9.10 -31.71 43.80
C ALA A 2 8.81 -30.92 42.53
N SER A 3 8.07 -29.82 42.67
CA SER A 3 7.73 -28.85 41.64
C SER A 3 8.99 -28.07 41.22
N GLY A 4 9.72 -28.60 40.24
CA GLY A 4 10.84 -27.94 39.59
C GLY A 4 10.38 -26.84 38.63
N TRP A 5 9.73 -25.79 39.15
CA TRP A 5 9.66 -24.51 38.43
C TRP A 5 11.01 -23.81 38.61
N GLY A 6 11.98 -24.29 37.83
CA GLY A 6 13.32 -23.73 37.77
C GLY A 6 13.25 -22.24 37.42
N ARG A 7 13.95 -21.42 38.20
CA ARG A 7 14.13 -19.99 37.95
C ARG A 7 14.42 -19.78 36.46
N ALA A 8 13.53 -19.12 35.74
CA ALA A 8 13.82 -18.69 34.38
C ALA A 8 15.17 -17.94 34.41
N PRO A 9 16.13 -18.28 33.54
CA PRO A 9 17.45 -17.68 33.60
C PRO A 9 17.30 -16.17 33.37
N TRP A 10 17.71 -15.36 34.35
CA TRP A 10 17.62 -13.90 34.29
C TRP A 10 18.24 -13.32 33.01
N GLY A 11 19.23 -14.00 32.42
CA GLY A 11 19.79 -13.65 31.11
C GLY A 11 18.78 -13.69 29.95
N LEU A 12 17.89 -14.69 29.91
CA LEU A 12 16.84 -14.76 28.88
C LEU A 12 15.84 -13.61 29.02
N LEU A 13 15.41 -13.30 30.25
CA LEU A 13 14.53 -12.16 30.51
C LEU A 13 15.18 -10.85 30.09
N GLY A 14 16.47 -10.66 30.40
CA GLY A 14 17.24 -9.50 29.96
C GLY A 14 17.30 -9.36 28.43
N MET A 15 17.57 -10.46 27.72
CA MET A 15 17.59 -10.48 26.26
C MET A 15 16.21 -10.14 25.66
N LEU A 16 15.14 -10.75 26.16
CA LEU A 16 13.77 -10.47 25.70
C LEU A 16 13.37 -9.01 25.94
N ALA A 17 13.73 -8.45 27.09
CA ALA A 17 13.49 -7.04 27.39
C ALA A 17 14.27 -6.11 26.43
N LEU A 18 15.51 -6.45 26.10
CA LEU A 18 16.31 -5.69 25.14
C LEU A 18 15.71 -5.75 23.73
N VAL A 19 15.32 -6.94 23.25
CA VAL A 19 14.66 -7.11 21.95
C VAL A 19 13.37 -6.29 21.90
N ALA A 20 12.53 -6.39 22.94
CA ALA A 20 11.32 -5.59 23.05
C ALA A 20 11.63 -4.09 22.99
N ALA A 21 12.64 -3.61 23.73
CA ALA A 21 13.03 -2.21 23.70
C ALA A 21 13.47 -1.75 22.29
N VAL A 22 14.27 -2.55 21.58
CA VAL A 22 14.69 -2.24 20.20
C VAL A 22 13.48 -2.19 19.27
N GLU A 23 12.60 -3.18 19.32
CA GLU A 23 11.39 -3.24 18.49
C GLU A 23 10.48 -2.04 18.70
N PHE A 24 10.16 -1.73 19.97
CA PHE A 24 9.20 -0.68 20.31
C PHE A 24 9.77 0.73 20.13
N PHE A 25 11.00 0.98 20.58
CA PHE A 25 11.56 2.34 20.57
C PHE A 25 12.34 2.68 19.32
N TRP A 26 12.99 1.69 18.69
CA TRP A 26 13.88 1.96 17.56
C TRP A 26 13.29 1.55 16.21
N VAL A 27 12.49 0.49 16.12
CA VAL A 27 12.01 0.01 14.80
C VAL A 27 10.64 0.58 14.42
N ARG A 28 9.67 0.58 15.35
CA ARG A 28 8.24 0.80 15.05
C ARG A 28 7.92 2.10 14.30
N ASP A 29 8.51 3.22 14.71
CA ASP A 29 8.22 4.55 14.13
C ASP A 29 9.47 5.25 13.56
N ASN A 30 10.52 4.48 13.28
CA ASN A 30 11.73 5.02 12.69
C ASN A 30 11.60 5.19 11.18
N LEU A 31 11.40 6.44 10.78
CA LEU A 31 11.32 6.86 9.38
C LEU A 31 12.65 6.64 8.61
N GLY A 32 13.77 6.45 9.30
CA GLY A 32 15.07 6.16 8.66
C GLY A 32 15.16 4.76 8.04
N ILE A 33 14.28 3.85 8.45
CA ILE A 33 14.25 2.45 8.00
C ILE A 33 12.91 2.04 7.39
N THR A 34 12.02 3.01 7.12
CA THR A 34 10.72 2.72 6.51
C THR A 34 10.83 2.95 5.01
N SER A 35 10.50 1.93 4.21
CA SER A 35 10.45 2.08 2.76
C SER A 35 9.32 3.04 2.35
N ASP A 36 9.48 3.67 1.19
CA ASP A 36 8.47 4.57 0.61
C ASP A 36 7.11 3.87 0.43
N GLN A 37 7.14 2.58 0.08
CA GLN A 37 5.95 1.74 -0.06
C GLN A 37 5.25 1.51 1.29
N ALA A 38 5.96 1.01 2.30
CA ALA A 38 5.42 0.81 3.63
C ALA A 38 4.87 2.12 4.22
N LEU A 39 5.57 3.24 3.99
CA LEU A 39 5.11 4.56 4.43
C LEU A 39 3.80 4.97 3.76
N SER A 40 3.64 4.72 2.46
CA SER A 40 2.42 5.01 1.69
C SER A 40 1.23 4.17 2.20
N TRP A 41 1.45 2.88 2.46
CA TRP A 41 0.46 1.96 3.01
C TRP A 41 0.00 2.37 4.42
N LYS A 42 0.96 2.62 5.31
CA LYS A 42 0.71 3.13 6.67
C LYS A 42 -0.03 4.47 6.66
N TYR A 43 0.33 5.36 5.73
CA TYR A 43 -0.29 6.67 5.58
C TYR A 43 -1.76 6.54 5.20
N ALA A 44 -2.09 5.86 4.10
CA ALA A 44 -3.46 5.72 3.64
C ALA A 44 -4.32 4.96 4.65
N GLY A 45 -3.79 3.88 5.23
CA GLY A 45 -4.50 3.09 6.25
C GLY A 45 -4.96 3.91 7.44
N ARG A 46 -4.11 4.84 7.93
CA ARG A 46 -4.44 5.75 9.05
C ARG A 46 -5.38 6.89 8.65
N ARG A 47 -5.34 7.33 7.39
CA ARG A 47 -6.14 8.48 6.91
C ARG A 47 -7.51 8.08 6.36
N ALA A 48 -7.70 6.82 5.97
CA ALA A 48 -8.97 6.31 5.43
C ALA A 48 -10.18 6.62 6.33
N GLU A 49 -10.06 6.49 7.65
CA GLU A 49 -11.19 6.75 8.56
C GLU A 49 -11.38 8.24 8.88
N ARG A 50 -10.28 9.02 8.91
CA ARG A 50 -10.29 10.41 9.43
C ARG A 50 -10.44 11.46 8.34
N ARG A 51 -9.77 11.27 7.19
CA ARG A 51 -9.72 12.27 6.11
C ARG A 51 -10.77 12.03 5.04
N ALA A 52 -11.27 10.81 4.89
CA ALA A 52 -12.32 10.52 3.92
C ALA A 52 -13.69 11.12 4.30
N ARG A 53 -13.92 11.41 5.60
CA ARG A 53 -15.18 12.00 6.07
C ARG A 53 -15.41 13.37 5.43
N GLY A 54 -16.54 13.49 4.74
CA GLY A 54 -16.97 14.70 4.03
C GLY A 54 -16.17 15.02 2.77
N CYS A 55 -15.47 14.04 2.20
CA CYS A 55 -15.02 14.10 0.80
C CYS A 55 -16.16 13.62 -0.11
N GLY A 56 -16.42 14.37 -1.17
CA GLY A 56 -17.31 13.96 -2.25
C GLY A 56 -16.66 12.96 -3.20
N VAL A 57 -15.32 13.00 -3.34
CA VAL A 57 -14.55 12.09 -4.19
C VAL A 57 -13.42 11.42 -3.40
N LEU A 58 -13.23 10.12 -3.55
CA LEU A 58 -12.05 9.40 -3.05
C LEU A 58 -11.31 8.71 -4.20
N CYS A 59 -9.98 8.73 -4.16
CA CYS A 59 -9.17 8.07 -5.19
C CYS A 59 -8.47 6.83 -4.61
N PHE A 60 -8.48 5.72 -5.33
CA PHE A 60 -7.83 4.46 -4.97
C PHE A 60 -7.06 3.90 -6.17
N GLY A 61 -6.25 2.87 -5.95
CA GLY A 61 -5.40 2.28 -6.97
C GLY A 61 -3.93 2.36 -6.56
N ASP A 62 -3.06 2.44 -7.56
CA ASP A 62 -1.63 2.35 -7.36
C ASP A 62 -0.90 3.71 -7.43
N SER A 63 0.40 3.63 -7.72
CA SER A 63 1.29 4.77 -7.84
C SER A 63 0.86 5.74 -8.97
N LEU A 64 0.18 5.25 -10.01
CA LEU A 64 -0.35 6.05 -11.11
C LEU A 64 -1.45 7.00 -10.62
N VAL A 65 -2.48 6.53 -9.90
CA VAL A 65 -3.43 7.43 -9.24
C VAL A 65 -2.75 8.27 -8.17
N LYS A 66 -1.80 7.72 -7.40
CA LYS A 66 -1.09 8.46 -6.34
C LYS A 66 -0.41 9.72 -6.87
N MET A 67 0.22 9.63 -8.05
CA MET A 67 1.00 10.70 -8.66
C MET A 67 0.25 11.48 -9.75
N GLY A 68 -0.74 10.85 -10.39
CA GLY A 68 -1.46 11.41 -11.53
C GLY A 68 -2.77 12.11 -11.17
N VAL A 69 -3.39 11.78 -10.03
CA VAL A 69 -4.66 12.38 -9.63
C VAL A 69 -4.44 13.38 -8.49
N MET A 70 -4.79 14.64 -8.75
CA MET A 70 -4.65 15.76 -7.81
C MET A 70 -6.01 16.14 -7.18
N PRO A 71 -6.29 15.75 -5.93
CA PRO A 71 -7.56 16.04 -5.26
C PRO A 71 -7.93 17.52 -5.21
N ARG A 72 -6.94 18.41 -5.11
CA ARG A 72 -7.18 19.86 -5.11
C ARG A 72 -7.75 20.37 -6.43
N ILE A 73 -7.31 19.80 -7.55
CA ILE A 73 -7.85 20.14 -8.87
C ILE A 73 -9.27 19.59 -8.97
N LEU A 74 -9.46 18.29 -8.69
CA LEU A 74 -10.80 17.68 -8.68
C LEU A 74 -11.78 18.47 -7.80
N GLY A 75 -11.35 18.87 -6.61
CA GLY A 75 -12.22 19.57 -5.70
C GLY A 75 -12.58 20.99 -6.12
N ARG A 76 -11.66 21.69 -6.79
CA ARG A 76 -11.93 23.00 -7.40
C ARG A 76 -12.93 22.87 -8.54
N GLU A 77 -12.72 21.92 -9.45
CA GLU A 77 -13.56 21.77 -10.64
C GLU A 77 -14.95 21.19 -10.31
N LEU A 78 -15.05 20.33 -9.30
CA LEU A 78 -16.30 19.66 -8.91
C LEU A 78 -17.03 20.32 -7.74
N GLY A 79 -16.45 21.38 -7.14
CA GLY A 79 -17.05 22.07 -6.00
C GLY A 79 -17.21 21.22 -4.73
N CYS A 80 -16.44 20.13 -4.58
CA CYS A 80 -16.49 19.25 -3.42
C CYS A 80 -15.09 18.87 -2.93
N ARG A 81 -14.94 18.32 -1.72
CA ARG A 81 -13.62 17.87 -1.26
C ARG A 81 -13.27 16.53 -1.89
N ALA A 82 -12.01 16.36 -2.28
CA ALA A 82 -11.47 15.08 -2.71
C ALA A 82 -10.30 14.64 -1.81
N PHE A 83 -10.00 13.35 -1.75
CA PHE A 83 -8.82 12.83 -1.05
C PHE A 83 -8.27 11.59 -1.76
N ASN A 84 -6.95 11.46 -1.83
CA ASN A 84 -6.28 10.35 -2.52
C ASN A 84 -5.78 9.31 -1.51
N LEU A 85 -6.39 8.12 -1.53
CA LEU A 85 -6.05 6.95 -0.72
C LEU A 85 -5.25 5.91 -1.50
N ALA A 86 -4.83 6.19 -2.74
CA ALA A 86 -4.01 5.28 -3.51
C ALA A 86 -2.67 4.99 -2.82
N LEU A 87 -2.11 3.84 -3.16
CA LEU A 87 -0.93 3.26 -2.54
C LEU A 87 0.17 3.09 -3.57
N TYR A 88 1.43 3.02 -3.14
CA TYR A 88 2.44 2.45 -4.03
C TYR A 88 2.18 0.97 -4.20
N ASN A 89 2.05 0.52 -5.45
CA ASN A 89 1.71 -0.85 -5.78
C ASN A 89 0.39 -1.32 -5.15
N GLY A 90 -0.65 -0.48 -5.10
CA GLY A 90 -1.93 -0.80 -4.45
C GLY A 90 -2.75 -1.84 -5.20
N PRO A 91 -2.93 -3.08 -4.68
CA PRO A 91 -3.78 -4.07 -5.33
C PRO A 91 -5.27 -3.90 -4.97
N ALA A 92 -6.15 -4.60 -5.68
CA ALA A 92 -7.60 -4.54 -5.46
C ALA A 92 -8.06 -4.79 -4.01
N PRO A 93 -7.49 -5.76 -3.26
CA PRO A 93 -7.85 -5.96 -1.85
C PRO A 93 -7.53 -4.74 -0.97
N ALA A 94 -6.41 -4.05 -1.23
CA ALA A 94 -6.04 -2.87 -0.45
C ALA A 94 -7.04 -1.72 -0.65
N SER A 95 -7.43 -1.46 -1.91
CA SER A 95 -8.47 -0.48 -2.25
C SER A 95 -9.82 -0.83 -1.60
N TYR A 96 -10.21 -2.12 -1.59
CA TYR A 96 -11.42 -2.59 -0.90
C TYR A 96 -11.39 -2.28 0.60
N PHE A 97 -10.32 -2.65 1.31
CA PHE A 97 -10.25 -2.41 2.75
C PHE A 97 -10.23 -0.91 3.09
N LEU A 98 -9.56 -0.09 2.28
CA LEU A 98 -9.57 1.36 2.44
C LEU A 98 -10.97 1.96 2.24
N LEU A 99 -11.70 1.55 1.19
CA LEU A 99 -13.07 2.00 0.97
C LEU A 99 -14.00 1.53 2.09
N ARG A 100 -13.91 0.26 2.51
CA ARG A 100 -14.69 -0.30 3.62
C ARG A 100 -14.47 0.48 4.91
N ARG A 101 -13.23 0.83 5.24
CA ARG A 101 -12.91 1.67 6.41
C ARG A 101 -13.50 3.07 6.29
N ALA A 102 -13.34 3.72 5.15
CA ALA A 102 -13.88 5.05 4.91
C ALA A 102 -15.40 5.08 5.09
N VAL A 103 -16.11 4.16 4.45
CA VAL A 103 -17.58 4.04 4.53
C VAL A 103 -18.04 3.68 5.95
N ARG A 104 -17.38 2.72 6.62
CA ARG A 104 -17.66 2.38 8.03
C ARG A 104 -17.44 3.57 8.97
N ALA A 105 -16.44 4.39 8.68
CA ALA A 105 -16.21 5.62 9.40
C ALA A 105 -17.24 6.71 9.05
N GLY A 106 -18.18 6.50 8.15
CA GLY A 106 -19.23 7.47 7.79
C GLY A 106 -18.88 8.38 6.62
N ALA A 107 -17.83 8.08 5.85
CA ALA A 107 -17.64 8.73 4.56
C ALA A 107 -18.80 8.36 3.62
N ARG A 108 -19.26 9.36 2.86
CA ARG A 108 -20.32 9.22 1.85
C ARG A 108 -19.91 9.93 0.56
N PRO A 109 -18.84 9.48 -0.10
CA PRO A 109 -18.45 10.07 -1.37
C PRO A 109 -19.57 9.83 -2.41
N SER A 110 -19.81 10.79 -3.28
CA SER A 110 -20.68 10.58 -4.45
C SER A 110 -19.97 9.77 -5.52
N ALA A 111 -18.64 9.82 -5.56
CA ALA A 111 -17.82 9.16 -6.56
C ALA A 111 -16.50 8.63 -6.00
N VAL A 112 -15.98 7.59 -6.63
CA VAL A 112 -14.61 7.11 -6.43
C VAL A 112 -13.90 7.02 -7.77
N VAL A 113 -12.62 7.39 -7.78
CA VAL A 113 -11.72 7.17 -8.92
C VAL A 113 -10.83 6.00 -8.58
N VAL A 114 -10.71 5.03 -9.48
CA VAL A 114 -9.88 3.84 -9.26
C VAL A 114 -9.00 3.56 -10.47
N ASP A 115 -7.76 3.12 -10.24
CA ASP A 115 -6.97 2.39 -11.23
C ASP A 115 -6.67 0.98 -10.71
N PHE A 116 -6.43 0.06 -11.65
CA PHE A 116 -5.77 -1.21 -11.37
C PHE A 116 -4.94 -1.62 -12.59
N VAL A 117 -3.62 -1.44 -12.51
CA VAL A 117 -2.71 -1.84 -13.60
C VAL A 117 -2.76 -3.36 -13.81
N ALA A 118 -2.77 -3.78 -15.07
CA ALA A 118 -2.85 -5.19 -15.48
C ALA A 118 -1.83 -6.09 -14.76
N GLY A 119 -0.58 -5.65 -14.63
CA GLY A 119 0.46 -6.37 -13.89
C GLY A 119 0.11 -6.58 -12.41
N ILE A 120 -0.45 -5.55 -11.75
CA ILE A 120 -0.88 -5.67 -10.33
C ILE A 120 -2.09 -6.59 -10.22
N LEU A 121 -3.04 -6.54 -11.16
CA LEU A 121 -4.20 -7.43 -11.17
C LEU A 121 -3.79 -8.90 -11.39
N ALA A 122 -2.79 -9.16 -12.23
CA ALA A 122 -2.25 -10.50 -12.44
C ALA A 122 -1.46 -11.02 -11.24
N GLU A 123 -0.93 -10.12 -10.41
CA GLU A 123 -0.16 -10.46 -9.22
C GLU A 123 -1.06 -10.50 -7.98
N GLY A 124 -1.41 -11.70 -7.52
CA GLY A 124 -2.19 -11.87 -6.29
C GLY A 124 -1.45 -11.44 -5.02
N PRO A 125 -2.13 -11.40 -3.86
CA PRO A 125 -1.54 -11.04 -2.56
C PRO A 125 -0.32 -11.86 -2.13
N ARG A 126 -0.09 -12.99 -2.80
CA ARG A 126 1.02 -13.93 -2.60
C ARG A 126 2.23 -13.64 -3.49
N SER A 127 2.20 -12.58 -4.31
CA SER A 127 3.27 -12.28 -5.25
C SER A 127 4.62 -12.20 -4.55
N LYS A 128 5.60 -12.93 -5.11
CA LYS A 128 7.01 -12.83 -4.71
C LYS A 128 7.73 -11.73 -5.48
N ALA A 129 7.25 -11.40 -6.69
CA ALA A 129 7.82 -10.37 -7.54
C ALA A 129 7.46 -8.97 -7.02
N ARG A 130 6.24 -8.81 -6.49
CA ARG A 130 5.74 -7.59 -5.88
C ARG A 130 5.34 -7.83 -4.43
N PRO A 131 6.29 -7.73 -3.49
CA PRO A 131 5.96 -7.83 -2.08
C PRO A 131 5.07 -6.65 -1.68
N TYR A 132 3.95 -6.95 -1.04
CA TYR A 132 3.00 -5.95 -0.52
C TYR A 132 3.20 -5.73 0.99
N ASP A 133 3.10 -4.49 1.44
CA ASP A 133 3.25 -4.10 2.85
C ASP A 133 1.95 -4.29 3.65
N TRP A 134 1.34 -5.48 3.54
CA TRP A 134 0.10 -5.83 4.25
C TRP A 134 0.11 -5.49 5.76
N PRO A 135 1.20 -5.71 6.53
CA PRO A 135 1.23 -5.34 7.95
C PRO A 135 1.35 -3.83 8.23
N ASP A 136 1.51 -2.98 7.21
CA ASP A 136 1.38 -1.53 7.38
C ASP A 136 -0.05 -1.03 7.08
N LEU A 137 -0.91 -1.89 6.52
CA LEU A 137 -2.27 -1.53 6.14
C LEU A 137 -3.35 -2.26 6.94
N LEU A 138 -3.30 -3.59 7.01
CA LEU A 138 -4.41 -4.44 7.46
C LEU A 138 -4.49 -4.55 8.99
N SER A 139 -5.71 -4.53 9.53
CA SER A 139 -5.94 -5.01 10.89
C SER A 139 -5.92 -6.54 10.93
N PRO A 140 -5.78 -7.18 12.11
CA PRO A 140 -5.83 -8.65 12.22
C PRO A 140 -7.08 -9.27 11.57
N GLY A 141 -8.24 -8.64 11.70
CA GLY A 141 -9.48 -9.14 11.10
C GLY A 141 -9.50 -9.07 9.57
N GLU A 142 -8.93 -8.01 8.99
CA GLU A 142 -8.82 -7.88 7.53
C GLU A 142 -7.71 -8.76 6.97
N ALA A 143 -6.63 -8.98 7.74
CA ALA A 143 -5.60 -9.96 7.41
C ALA A 143 -6.17 -11.38 7.34
N LEU A 144 -7.05 -11.73 8.30
CA LEU A 144 -7.74 -13.02 8.29
C LEU A 144 -8.70 -13.13 7.09
N ASP A 145 -9.48 -12.09 6.80
CA ASP A 145 -10.38 -12.03 5.63
C ASP A 145 -9.60 -12.27 4.31
N LEU A 146 -8.47 -11.56 4.15
CA LEU A 146 -7.61 -11.69 2.97
C LEU A 146 -6.97 -13.08 2.87
N ALA A 147 -6.38 -13.57 3.96
CA ALA A 147 -5.76 -14.88 4.02
C ALA A 147 -6.75 -16.01 3.75
N TRP A 148 -7.97 -15.89 4.28
CA TRP A 148 -9.04 -16.85 4.03
C TRP A 148 -9.43 -16.89 2.55
N SER A 149 -9.63 -15.71 1.95
CA SER A 149 -9.94 -15.58 0.52
C SER A 149 -8.82 -16.14 -0.36
N ALA A 150 -7.56 -15.89 0.00
CA ALA A 150 -6.38 -16.40 -0.68
C ALA A 150 -6.06 -17.88 -0.37
N ARG A 151 -6.78 -18.52 0.57
CA ARG A 151 -6.46 -19.84 1.13
C ARG A 151 -5.00 -19.96 1.57
N ASP A 152 -4.49 -18.89 2.20
CA ASP A 152 -3.08 -18.75 2.56
C ASP A 152 -2.93 -18.39 4.05
N ALA A 153 -2.77 -19.40 4.90
CA ALA A 153 -2.51 -19.21 6.33
C ALA A 153 -1.14 -18.59 6.60
N ASP A 154 -0.16 -18.77 5.71
CA ASP A 154 1.16 -18.15 5.84
C ASP A 154 1.09 -16.65 5.61
N LEU A 155 0.22 -16.17 4.69
CA LEU A 155 -0.10 -14.75 4.56
C LEU A 155 -0.60 -14.17 5.88
N PHE A 156 -1.56 -14.83 6.55
CA PHE A 156 -2.07 -14.37 7.85
C PHE A 156 -0.97 -14.31 8.91
N ALA A 157 -0.20 -15.39 9.04
CA ALA A 157 0.89 -15.47 10.00
C ALA A 157 1.94 -14.38 9.75
N ARG A 158 2.35 -14.15 8.49
CA ARG A 158 3.29 -13.08 8.12
C ARG A 158 2.76 -11.70 8.47
N VAL A 159 1.48 -11.42 8.26
CA VAL A 159 0.88 -10.13 8.64
C VAL A 159 0.89 -9.96 10.15
N LEU A 160 0.45 -10.96 10.92
CA LEU A 160 0.46 -10.89 12.38
C LEU A 160 1.87 -10.76 12.97
N VAL A 161 2.82 -11.56 12.47
CA VAL A 161 4.21 -11.49 12.92
C VAL A 161 4.81 -10.14 12.55
N GLY A 162 4.53 -9.60 11.36
CA GLY A 162 5.04 -8.29 10.94
C GLY A 162 4.45 -7.11 11.73
N GLU A 163 3.22 -7.23 12.22
CA GLU A 163 2.59 -6.27 13.14
C GLU A 163 3.21 -6.30 14.54
N VAL A 164 3.47 -7.50 15.07
CA VAL A 164 4.04 -7.69 16.41
C VAL A 164 5.55 -7.41 16.45
N PHE A 165 6.27 -7.82 15.40
CA PHE A 165 7.72 -7.70 15.28
C PHE A 165 8.10 -6.87 14.05
N PRO A 166 8.09 -5.52 14.17
CA PRO A 166 8.48 -4.63 13.09
C PRO A 166 9.85 -4.95 12.46
N SER A 167 10.81 -5.49 13.20
CA SER A 167 12.13 -5.85 12.66
C SER A 167 12.06 -7.01 11.65
N VAL A 168 11.16 -7.98 11.86
CA VAL A 168 10.95 -9.11 10.94
C VAL A 168 10.40 -8.59 9.62
N ARG A 169 9.40 -7.71 9.70
CA ARG A 169 8.83 -7.04 8.51
C ARG A 169 9.90 -6.24 7.76
N ARG A 170 10.66 -5.42 8.48
CA ARG A 170 11.62 -4.45 7.91
C ARG A 170 13.05 -4.98 7.82
N ARG A 171 13.23 -6.30 7.77
CA ARG A 171 14.56 -6.92 7.89
C ARG A 171 15.52 -6.46 6.80
N PHE A 172 15.01 -6.19 5.60
CA PHE A 172 15.83 -5.76 4.46
C PHE A 172 16.22 -4.29 4.60
N GLU A 173 15.30 -3.43 5.03
CA GLU A 173 15.55 -2.01 5.30
C GLU A 173 16.47 -1.82 6.50
N VAL A 174 16.27 -2.57 7.58
CA VAL A 174 17.16 -2.57 8.75
C VAL A 174 18.56 -3.01 8.33
N ARG A 175 18.69 -4.10 7.57
CA ARG A 175 19.99 -4.55 7.06
C ARG A 175 20.64 -3.49 6.17
N GLY A 176 19.90 -2.92 5.23
CA GLY A 176 20.40 -1.87 4.33
C GLY A 176 20.86 -0.63 5.10
N PHE A 177 20.09 -0.20 6.10
CA PHE A 177 20.44 0.91 6.98
C PHE A 177 21.70 0.62 7.80
N LEU A 178 21.80 -0.57 8.41
CA LEU A 178 22.98 -0.95 9.19
C LEU A 178 24.23 -1.01 8.33
N MET A 179 24.14 -1.59 7.12
CA MET A 179 25.28 -1.65 6.20
C MET A 179 25.72 -0.24 5.77
N ALA A 180 24.77 0.64 5.43
CA ALA A 180 25.10 2.03 5.11
C ALA A 180 25.75 2.77 6.28
N ALA A 181 25.23 2.58 7.50
CA ALA A 181 25.79 3.20 8.70
C ALA A 181 27.21 2.70 9.02
N LEU A 182 27.48 1.40 8.85
CA LEU A 182 28.82 0.81 9.01
C LEU A 182 29.83 1.37 7.98
N GLU A 183 29.35 1.77 6.81
CA GLU A 183 30.14 2.43 5.78
C GLU A 183 30.24 3.96 5.96
N GLY A 184 29.67 4.51 7.04
CA GLY A 184 29.64 5.95 7.28
C GLY A 184 28.73 6.74 6.32
N ARG A 185 27.82 6.07 5.61
CA ARG A 185 26.89 6.68 4.67
C ARG A 185 25.58 7.05 5.36
N ASP A 186 25.12 8.30 5.17
CA ASP A 186 23.74 8.70 5.48
C ASP A 186 22.86 8.45 4.25
N LEU A 187 21.87 7.56 4.38
CA LEU A 187 20.91 7.29 3.30
C LEU A 187 19.90 8.43 3.09
N GLY A 188 19.81 9.39 4.02
CA GLY A 188 18.86 10.51 3.93
C GLY A 188 17.38 10.10 4.02
N HIS A 189 17.09 8.81 4.26
CA HIS A 189 15.75 8.23 4.29
C HIS A 189 14.81 8.98 5.23
N LYS A 190 15.28 9.34 6.43
CA LYS A 190 14.45 10.06 7.41
C LYS A 190 14.00 11.42 6.90
N ARG A 191 14.86 12.15 6.18
CA ARG A 191 14.53 13.45 5.59
C ARG A 191 13.56 13.27 4.43
N HIS A 192 13.81 12.28 3.57
CA HIS A 192 12.94 11.93 2.45
C HIS A 192 11.54 11.51 2.91
N ALA A 193 11.43 10.58 3.87
CA ALA A 193 10.17 10.14 4.44
C ALA A 193 9.35 11.30 5.07
N ARG A 194 10.03 12.24 5.75
CA ARG A 194 9.37 13.45 6.26
C ARG A 194 8.85 14.34 5.13
N TYR A 195 9.62 14.49 4.06
CA TYR A 195 9.19 15.22 2.88
C TYR A 195 7.97 14.55 2.23
N LEU A 196 7.95 13.22 2.10
CA LEU A 196 6.79 12.49 1.57
C LEU A 196 5.54 12.68 2.41
N LEU A 197 5.65 12.55 3.74
CA LEU A 197 4.52 12.78 4.64
C LEU A 197 3.98 14.21 4.53
N TRP A 198 4.89 15.20 4.48
CA TRP A 198 4.50 16.60 4.28
C TRP A 198 3.83 16.83 2.93
N ASN A 199 4.37 16.24 1.86
CA ASN A 199 3.82 16.30 0.52
C ASN A 199 2.39 15.73 0.49
N TRP A 200 2.19 14.51 1.02
CA TRP A 200 0.88 13.88 1.06
C TRP A 200 -0.10 14.64 1.95
N ASP A 201 0.32 15.14 3.11
CA ASP A 201 -0.56 15.92 3.98
C ASP A 201 -0.98 17.26 3.35
N THR A 202 -0.08 17.90 2.59
CA THR A 202 -0.35 19.17 1.92
C THR A 202 -1.20 19.02 0.66
N ASN A 203 -1.08 17.87 -0.02
CA ASN A 203 -1.74 17.59 -1.30
C ASN A 203 -2.89 16.58 -1.18
N ASP A 204 -3.53 16.52 -0.01
CA ASP A 204 -4.71 15.70 0.26
C ASP A 204 -4.54 14.23 -0.15
N GLY A 205 -3.35 13.70 0.17
CA GLY A 205 -2.93 12.32 -0.08
C GLY A 205 -2.25 12.07 -1.42
N ALA A 206 -2.27 13.04 -2.34
CA ALA A 206 -1.56 12.92 -3.62
C ALA A 206 -0.06 13.16 -3.47
N HIS A 207 0.72 12.57 -4.38
CA HIS A 207 2.15 12.75 -4.46
C HIS A 207 2.49 13.71 -5.60
N LEU A 208 2.99 14.91 -5.25
CA LEU A 208 3.58 15.82 -6.23
C LEU A 208 5.07 15.51 -6.39
N ASN A 209 5.44 15.03 -7.57
CA ASN A 209 6.85 14.98 -7.95
C ASN A 209 7.29 16.37 -8.40
N LEU A 210 8.51 16.79 -8.03
CA LEU A 210 9.15 17.89 -8.73
C LEU A 210 9.22 17.54 -10.22
N PRO A 211 9.07 18.53 -11.14
CA PRO A 211 9.30 18.30 -12.55
C PRO A 211 10.73 17.80 -12.73
N LYS A 212 10.89 16.48 -12.81
CA LYS A 212 12.09 15.90 -13.39
C LYS A 212 11.90 16.05 -14.89
N GLN A 213 12.99 16.29 -15.63
CA GLN A 213 12.98 15.92 -17.04
C GLN A 213 12.49 14.48 -17.07
N ALA A 214 11.32 14.25 -17.67
CA ALA A 214 10.81 12.90 -17.82
C ALA A 214 11.94 12.14 -18.50
N PRO A 215 12.55 11.13 -17.84
CA PRO A 215 13.54 10.34 -18.53
C PRO A 215 12.87 9.83 -19.81
N GLU A 216 13.60 9.86 -20.91
CA GLU A 216 13.14 9.24 -22.15
C GLU A 216 12.65 7.84 -21.78
N LEU A 217 11.36 7.58 -22.07
CA LEU A 217 10.69 6.35 -21.66
C LEU A 217 11.46 5.19 -22.31
N ALA A 218 12.25 4.48 -21.51
CA ALA A 218 12.88 3.27 -21.97
C ALA A 218 11.79 2.27 -22.38
N ASP A 219 12.06 1.50 -23.45
CA ASP A 219 11.19 0.39 -23.80
C ASP A 219 10.99 -0.53 -22.58
N PRO A 220 9.77 -1.03 -22.37
CA PRO A 220 9.47 -1.87 -21.23
C PRO A 220 10.39 -3.10 -21.28
N PRO A 221 11.11 -3.42 -20.19
CA PRO A 221 11.94 -4.61 -20.15
C PRO A 221 11.03 -5.84 -20.24
N GLY A 222 11.22 -6.67 -21.27
CA GLY A 222 10.51 -7.94 -21.43
C GLY A 222 9.74 -8.12 -22.73
N GLY A 223 9.71 -7.10 -23.60
CA GLY A 223 8.85 -7.15 -24.79
C GLY A 223 7.37 -7.12 -24.39
N PRO A 224 6.47 -7.03 -25.38
CA PRO A 224 5.06 -6.91 -25.07
C PRO A 224 4.52 -8.30 -24.61
N PRO A 225 3.60 -8.35 -23.63
CA PRO A 225 3.06 -9.61 -23.12
C PRO A 225 2.49 -10.47 -24.27
N GLN A 226 2.59 -11.80 -24.18
CA GLN A 226 2.01 -12.63 -25.24
C GLN A 226 0.47 -12.50 -25.20
N PRO A 227 -0.20 -12.22 -26.34
CA PRO A 227 -1.66 -12.12 -26.40
C PRO A 227 -2.36 -13.31 -25.72
N GLY A 228 -3.36 -13.04 -24.89
CA GLY A 228 -4.16 -14.08 -24.21
C GLY A 228 -3.46 -14.78 -23.04
N THR A 229 -2.23 -14.40 -22.67
CA THR A 229 -1.55 -14.96 -21.49
C THR A 229 -1.90 -14.22 -20.21
N TRP A 230 -2.36 -12.97 -20.30
CA TRP A 230 -2.80 -12.22 -19.14
C TRP A 230 -4.04 -12.84 -18.50
N ARG A 231 -4.02 -12.95 -17.17
CA ARG A 231 -5.18 -13.32 -16.35
C ARG A 231 -5.12 -12.54 -15.05
N CYS A 232 -6.28 -12.08 -14.60
CA CYS A 232 -6.42 -11.53 -13.25
C CYS A 232 -6.21 -12.65 -12.21
N ASP A 233 -5.48 -12.36 -11.15
CA ASP A 233 -5.40 -13.24 -10.00
C ASP A 233 -6.80 -13.40 -9.37
N PRO A 234 -7.25 -14.62 -9.05
CA PRO A 234 -8.59 -14.85 -8.53
C PRO A 234 -8.93 -14.06 -7.26
N VAL A 235 -7.95 -13.79 -6.40
CA VAL A 235 -8.16 -13.00 -5.17
C VAL A 235 -8.34 -11.53 -5.53
N ASN A 236 -7.52 -10.99 -6.45
CA ASN A 236 -7.72 -9.63 -6.94
C ASN A 236 -9.09 -9.46 -7.60
N GLU A 237 -9.51 -10.40 -8.46
CA GLU A 237 -10.83 -10.38 -9.08
C GLU A 237 -11.95 -10.39 -8.03
N GLN A 238 -11.86 -11.27 -7.03
CA GLN A 238 -12.83 -11.36 -5.95
C GLN A 238 -12.94 -10.03 -5.18
N TYR A 239 -11.81 -9.41 -4.81
CA TYR A 239 -11.83 -8.16 -4.06
C TYR A 239 -12.22 -6.96 -4.92
N LEU A 240 -11.95 -6.99 -6.22
CA LEU A 240 -12.46 -6.00 -7.16
C LEU A 240 -13.98 -6.04 -7.22
N ARG A 241 -14.58 -7.25 -7.35
CA ARG A 241 -16.04 -7.42 -7.28
C ARG A 241 -16.60 -6.90 -5.95
N ARG A 242 -15.99 -7.28 -4.82
CA ARG A 242 -16.37 -6.77 -3.49
C ARG A 242 -16.26 -5.25 -3.36
N PHE A 243 -15.28 -4.62 -4.01
CA PHE A 243 -15.14 -3.17 -4.06
C PHE A 243 -16.32 -2.53 -4.81
N LEU A 244 -16.64 -3.05 -6.00
CA LEU A 244 -17.76 -2.56 -6.82
C LEU A 244 -19.10 -2.77 -6.12
N ASP A 245 -19.31 -3.94 -5.50
CA ASP A 245 -20.52 -4.25 -4.72
C ASP A 245 -20.67 -3.29 -3.53
N LEU A 246 -19.57 -3.00 -2.83
CA LEU A 246 -19.57 -2.05 -1.72
C LEU A 246 -19.90 -0.62 -2.21
N ALA A 247 -19.33 -0.21 -3.34
CA ALA A 247 -19.64 1.09 -3.94
C ALA A 247 -21.12 1.16 -4.34
N ALA A 248 -21.64 0.13 -5.01
CA ALA A 248 -23.04 0.04 -5.43
C ALA A 248 -24.01 0.06 -4.24
N ALA A 249 -23.73 -0.69 -3.17
CA ALA A 249 -24.54 -0.72 -1.95
C ALA A 249 -24.66 0.65 -1.28
N HIS A 250 -23.66 1.52 -1.48
CA HIS A 250 -23.64 2.88 -0.95
C HIS A 250 -23.97 3.96 -2.01
N ARG A 251 -24.40 3.56 -3.21
CA ARG A 251 -24.72 4.44 -4.36
C ARG A 251 -23.56 5.38 -4.72
N ILE A 252 -22.34 4.84 -4.67
CA ILE A 252 -21.10 5.54 -5.02
C ILE A 252 -20.80 5.25 -6.48
N ALA A 253 -20.70 6.29 -7.31
CA ALA A 253 -20.28 6.12 -8.70
C ALA A 253 -18.80 5.71 -8.78
N VAL A 254 -18.48 4.72 -9.60
CA VAL A 254 -17.09 4.26 -9.79
C VAL A 254 -16.60 4.75 -11.15
N TYR A 255 -15.56 5.57 -11.14
CA TYR A 255 -14.86 6.03 -12.33
C TYR A 255 -13.54 5.28 -12.45
N TRP A 256 -13.41 4.50 -13.51
CA TRP A 256 -12.18 3.78 -13.79
C TRP A 256 -11.21 4.69 -14.55
N LEU A 257 -10.07 4.98 -13.95
CA LEU A 257 -9.00 5.72 -14.60
C LEU A 257 -8.18 4.75 -15.44
N LEU A 258 -8.17 4.99 -16.74
CA LEU A 258 -7.22 4.39 -17.66
C LEU A 258 -6.10 5.42 -17.87
N PRO A 259 -4.98 5.32 -17.13
CA PRO A 259 -3.92 6.30 -17.22
C PRO A 259 -3.40 6.35 -18.66
N PRO A 260 -3.06 7.53 -19.17
CA PRO A 260 -2.55 7.66 -20.53
C PRO A 260 -1.27 6.83 -20.64
N LEU A 261 -1.32 5.79 -21.44
CA LEU A 261 -0.13 5.08 -21.88
C LEU A 261 0.53 5.91 -22.98
N HIS A 262 1.86 5.79 -23.09
CA HIS A 262 2.55 6.33 -24.26
C HIS A 262 1.85 5.78 -25.53
N PRO A 263 1.62 6.58 -26.58
CA PRO A 263 0.84 6.12 -27.75
C PRO A 263 1.33 4.80 -28.34
N THR A 264 2.64 4.54 -28.33
CA THR A 264 3.18 3.24 -28.78
C THR A 264 2.86 2.09 -27.84
N TRP A 265 2.75 2.33 -26.53
CA TRP A 265 2.32 1.34 -25.55
C TRP A 265 0.83 1.06 -25.67
N GLN A 266 0.01 2.12 -25.82
CA GLN A 266 -1.42 1.97 -26.06
C GLN A 266 -1.67 1.14 -27.32
N ALA A 267 -1.01 1.49 -28.43
CA ALA A 267 -1.12 0.76 -29.69
C ALA A 267 -0.63 -0.70 -29.57
N SER A 268 0.43 -0.94 -28.78
CA SER A 268 0.90 -2.31 -28.50
C SER A 268 -0.13 -3.11 -27.71
N MET A 269 -0.75 -2.54 -26.67
CA MET A 269 -1.78 -3.23 -25.89
C MET A 269 -3.03 -3.51 -26.71
N GLU A 270 -3.50 -2.52 -27.48
CA GLU A 270 -4.64 -2.67 -28.39
C GLU A 270 -4.40 -3.75 -29.45
N TYR A 271 -3.18 -3.81 -30.03
CA TYR A 271 -2.79 -4.87 -30.97
C TYR A 271 -2.85 -6.27 -30.33
N GLN A 272 -2.63 -6.37 -29.02
CA GLN A 272 -2.58 -7.63 -28.28
C GLN A 272 -3.93 -8.04 -27.67
N GLY A 273 -4.95 -7.18 -27.76
CA GLY A 273 -6.27 -7.44 -27.20
C GLY A 273 -6.32 -7.31 -25.67
N GLU A 274 -5.46 -6.47 -25.09
CA GLU A 274 -5.46 -6.10 -23.67
C GLU A 274 -6.19 -4.78 -23.39
#